data_AF-A0A3Q7XR46-F1
#
_entry.id   AF-A0A3Q7XR46-F1
#
_cell.length_a   1.000
_cell.length_b   1.000
_cell.length_c   1.000
_cell.angle_alpha   90.00
_cell.angle_beta   90.00
_cell.angle_gamma   90.00
#
_symmetry.space_group_name_H-M   'P 1'
#
loop_
_entity.id
_entity.type
_entity.pdbx_description
1 polymer ?
#
loop_
_entity_poly.entity_id
_entity_poly.type
_entity_poly.pdbx_seq_one_letter_code
_entity_poly.pdbx_strand_id
1 'polypeptide(L)'
;MINKKNRQSQVGHNVHSGGSITAREHVKKMRVELNREPTNFEVYERHHRPKGKPDEWFNEKQAKIAEMYQTLMFEKQSHNGEGSSQLSDNSIYMEVVGGINKKGRIFGLGSQAATIKAFIKSSSTDCDVSSEKVVAMEAKIEALTIELEQKNLEQEIIQKKMAHWERMFESIMPHCNQNSTLQSEGEGDNGNEDIGDDMDDNLMH
;
A
#
# COMPACT_ATOMS: atom_id res chain seq x y z
N MET A 1 40.25 41.69 -12.92
CA MET A 1 40.54 40.63 -13.93
C MET A 1 40.43 39.27 -13.25
N ILE A 2 39.47 38.43 -13.66
CA ILE A 2 39.30 37.09 -13.08
C ILE A 2 40.14 36.11 -13.91
N ASN A 3 41.08 35.42 -13.26
CA ASN A 3 42.04 34.53 -13.90
C ASN A 3 41.37 33.22 -14.37
N LYS A 4 40.72 33.27 -15.55
CA LYS A 4 40.02 32.14 -16.19
C LYS A 4 40.94 30.95 -16.54
N LYS A 5 42.27 31.13 -16.54
CA LYS A 5 43.23 30.14 -17.05
C LYS A 5 43.54 28.99 -16.09
N ASN A 6 43.19 29.10 -14.79
CA ASN A 6 43.44 28.03 -13.81
C ASN A 6 42.19 27.20 -13.48
N ARG A 7 41.16 27.26 -14.33
CA ARG A 7 39.85 26.67 -14.07
C ARG A 7 39.71 25.36 -14.82
N GLN A 8 39.83 24.25 -14.11
CA GLN A 8 39.71 22.89 -14.66
C GLN A 8 38.29 22.55 -15.16
N SER A 9 37.25 23.27 -14.71
CA SER A 9 35.87 23.06 -15.13
C SER A 9 35.42 24.08 -16.19
N GLN A 10 34.95 23.60 -17.34
CA GLN A 10 34.30 24.46 -18.35
C GLN A 10 32.91 24.96 -17.90
N VAL A 11 32.26 24.28 -16.97
CA VAL A 11 30.95 24.66 -16.41
C VAL A 11 31.15 25.69 -15.30
N GLY A 12 30.33 26.74 -15.23
CA GLY A 12 30.41 27.89 -14.30
C GLY A 12 30.51 27.52 -12.80
N HIS A 13 30.80 28.52 -11.94
CA HIS A 13 31.19 28.29 -10.53
C HIS A 13 30.06 27.73 -9.64
N ASN A 14 28.84 27.64 -10.15
CA ASN A 14 27.69 27.20 -9.40
C ASN A 14 26.84 26.26 -10.26
N VAL A 15 26.99 24.96 -10.03
CA VAL A 15 26.19 23.91 -10.69
C VAL A 15 25.25 23.22 -9.69
N HIS A 16 25.32 23.61 -8.41
CA HIS A 16 24.52 23.07 -7.31
C HIS A 16 24.24 24.14 -6.24
N SER A 17 23.02 24.20 -5.71
CA SER A 17 22.59 25.20 -4.72
C SER A 17 22.82 24.80 -3.24
N GLY A 18 23.46 23.64 -3.01
CA GLY A 18 23.62 23.04 -1.67
C GLY A 18 24.57 23.76 -0.70
N GLY A 19 25.58 24.48 -1.21
CA GLY A 19 26.60 25.15 -0.40
C GLY A 19 27.47 24.16 0.40
N SER A 20 27.89 24.56 1.61
CA SER A 20 28.73 23.74 2.50
C SER A 20 27.96 22.66 3.30
N ILE A 21 26.63 22.62 3.18
CA ILE A 21 25.76 21.67 3.87
C ILE A 21 25.71 20.36 3.08
N THR A 22 25.79 19.23 3.76
CA THR A 22 25.76 17.92 3.08
C THR A 22 24.37 17.61 2.54
N ALA A 23 24.28 16.79 1.49
CA ALA A 23 22.98 16.37 0.94
C ALA A 23 22.12 15.62 1.97
N ARG A 24 22.76 14.91 2.91
CA ARG A 24 22.07 14.21 4.01
C ARG A 24 21.39 15.20 4.97
N GLU A 25 22.05 16.30 5.30
CA GLU A 25 21.46 17.33 6.15
C GLU A 25 20.32 18.07 5.44
N HIS A 26 20.46 18.34 4.14
CA HIS A 26 19.34 18.86 3.34
C HIS A 26 18.14 17.92 3.36
N VAL A 27 18.34 16.61 3.18
CA VAL A 27 17.26 15.61 3.28
C VAL A 27 16.61 15.62 4.66
N LYS A 28 17.39 15.70 5.75
CA LYS A 28 16.85 15.79 7.12
C LYS A 28 15.98 17.03 7.29
N LYS A 29 16.40 18.20 6.77
CA LYS A 29 15.61 19.42 6.80
C LYS A 29 14.32 19.29 5.98
N MET A 30 14.43 18.73 4.77
CA MET A 30 13.26 18.49 3.92
C MET A 30 12.24 17.55 4.55
N ARG A 31 12.69 16.54 5.32
CA ARG A 31 11.76 15.66 6.05
C ARG A 31 10.88 16.43 7.03
N VAL A 32 11.46 17.41 7.71
CA VAL A 32 10.74 18.29 8.64
C VAL A 32 9.84 19.26 7.86
N GLU A 33 10.36 19.88 6.79
CA GLU A 33 9.61 20.83 5.95
C GLU A 33 8.39 20.19 5.27
N LEU A 34 8.51 18.93 4.80
CA LEU A 34 7.45 18.20 4.10
C LEU A 34 6.59 17.33 5.02
N ASN A 35 7.00 17.14 6.27
CA ASN A 35 6.41 16.19 7.22
C ASN A 35 6.31 14.74 6.66
N ARG A 36 7.24 14.35 5.79
CA ARG A 36 7.35 13.01 5.20
C ARG A 36 8.76 12.77 4.66
N GLU A 37 9.09 11.54 4.29
CA GLU A 37 10.33 11.28 3.56
C GLU A 37 10.28 11.95 2.18
N PRO A 38 11.30 12.75 1.81
CA PRO A 38 11.38 13.32 0.47
C PRO A 38 11.73 12.25 -0.57
N THR A 39 11.22 12.40 -1.79
CA THR A 39 11.62 11.56 -2.91
C THR A 39 13.02 11.92 -3.39
N ASN A 40 13.69 10.99 -4.08
CA ASN A 40 14.99 11.23 -4.68
C ASN A 40 14.94 12.40 -5.68
N PHE A 41 13.82 12.56 -6.39
CA PHE A 41 13.64 13.67 -7.31
C PHE A 41 13.51 15.01 -6.59
N GLU A 42 12.80 15.09 -5.46
CA GLU A 42 12.71 16.32 -4.66
C GLU A 42 14.09 16.72 -4.10
N VAL A 43 14.86 15.74 -3.64
CA VAL A 43 16.26 15.95 -3.24
C VAL A 43 17.07 16.49 -4.40
N TYR A 44 16.89 15.91 -5.59
CA TYR A 44 17.58 16.35 -6.79
C TYR A 44 17.25 17.81 -7.13
N GLU A 45 15.97 18.18 -7.18
CA GLU A 45 15.51 19.55 -7.44
C GLU A 45 16.09 20.55 -6.45
N ARG A 46 16.06 20.23 -5.15
CA ARG A 46 16.61 21.09 -4.09
C ARG A 46 18.07 21.44 -4.30
N HIS A 47 18.86 20.55 -4.92
CA HIS A 47 20.28 20.75 -5.16
C HIS A 47 20.59 21.31 -6.56
N HIS A 48 19.71 21.15 -7.55
CA HIS A 48 20.00 21.43 -8.96
C HIS A 48 19.17 22.57 -9.54
N ARG A 49 18.32 23.21 -8.72
CA ARG A 49 17.65 24.47 -9.06
C ARG A 49 18.37 25.67 -8.43
N PRO A 50 18.56 26.78 -9.17
CA PRO A 50 19.09 28.02 -8.62
C PRO A 50 18.13 28.63 -7.58
N LYS A 51 18.69 29.21 -6.52
CA LYS A 51 17.89 29.91 -5.50
C LYS A 51 17.22 31.13 -6.13
N GLY A 52 15.92 31.29 -5.87
CA GLY A 52 15.11 32.40 -6.39
C GLY A 52 14.69 32.25 -7.85
N LYS A 53 15.03 31.13 -8.50
CA LYS A 53 14.62 30.82 -9.86
C LYS A 53 14.16 29.36 -9.96
N PRO A 54 12.98 29.05 -9.40
CA PRO A 54 12.52 27.67 -9.28
C PRO A 54 12.34 27.00 -10.64
N ASP A 55 12.06 27.75 -11.71
CA ASP A 55 11.83 27.17 -13.04
C ASP A 55 13.11 26.96 -13.88
N GLU A 56 14.25 27.48 -13.42
CA GLU A 56 15.53 27.35 -14.13
C GLU A 56 16.36 26.16 -13.62
N TRP A 57 17.22 25.63 -14.49
CA TRP A 57 18.21 24.61 -14.18
C TRP A 57 19.62 25.16 -14.40
N PHE A 58 20.64 24.69 -13.66
CA PHE A 58 22.01 25.17 -13.88
C PHE A 58 22.60 24.73 -15.22
N ASN A 59 22.10 23.63 -15.82
CA ASN A 59 22.51 23.18 -17.14
C ASN A 59 21.45 22.29 -17.82
N GLU A 60 21.62 22.10 -19.13
CA GLU A 60 20.76 21.28 -19.99
C GLU A 60 20.66 19.83 -19.52
N LYS A 61 21.76 19.22 -19.06
CA LYS A 61 21.73 17.85 -18.54
C LYS A 61 20.77 17.75 -17.35
N GLN A 62 20.76 18.75 -16.47
CA GLN A 62 19.89 18.74 -15.31
C GLN A 62 18.41 18.86 -15.70
N ALA A 63 18.12 19.75 -16.66
CA ALA A 63 16.80 19.93 -17.23
C ALA A 63 16.30 18.64 -17.91
N LYS A 64 17.15 18.00 -18.71
CA LYS A 64 16.81 16.75 -19.41
C LYS A 64 16.47 15.60 -18.46
N ILE A 65 17.19 15.47 -17.35
CA ILE A 65 16.86 14.48 -16.31
C ILE A 65 15.46 14.75 -15.73
N ALA A 66 15.13 16.01 -15.48
CA ALA A 66 13.83 16.37 -14.97
C ALA A 66 12.71 16.11 -15.98
N GLU A 67 12.93 16.47 -17.24
CA GLU A 67 11.99 16.17 -18.33
C GLU A 67 11.72 14.66 -18.44
N MET A 68 12.75 13.83 -18.52
CA MET A 68 12.62 12.37 -18.57
C MET A 68 11.86 11.81 -17.38
N TYR A 69 12.13 12.32 -16.18
CA TYR A 69 11.40 11.92 -14.97
C TYR A 69 9.92 12.26 -15.06
N GLN A 70 9.57 13.48 -15.47
CA GLN A 70 8.17 13.90 -15.61
C GLN A 70 7.44 13.10 -16.69
N THR A 71 8.10 12.78 -17.81
CA THR A 71 7.53 11.92 -18.86
C THR A 71 7.16 10.54 -18.32
N LEU A 72 8.07 9.88 -17.60
CA LEU A 72 7.80 8.57 -17.01
C LEU A 72 6.73 8.62 -15.90
N MET A 73 6.67 9.72 -15.13
CA MET A 73 5.60 9.92 -14.14
C MET A 73 4.23 10.05 -14.81
N PHE A 74 4.15 10.76 -15.94
CA PHE A 74 2.92 10.89 -16.72
C PHE A 74 2.50 9.55 -17.36
N GLU A 75 3.46 8.83 -17.94
CA GLU A 75 3.22 7.49 -18.50
C GLU A 75 2.70 6.51 -17.43
N LYS A 76 3.32 6.53 -16.24
CA LYS A 76 2.85 5.77 -15.07
C LYS A 76 1.38 6.09 -14.75
N GLN A 77 1.01 7.36 -14.69
CA GLN A 77 -0.37 7.76 -14.40
C GLN A 77 -1.36 7.35 -15.51
N SER A 78 -0.92 7.37 -16.77
CA SER A 78 -1.75 6.96 -17.92
C SER A 78 -1.95 5.45 -18.02
N HIS A 79 -1.02 4.64 -17.48
CA HIS A 79 -1.04 3.18 -17.54
C HIS A 79 -1.61 2.50 -16.29
N ASN A 80 -2.22 3.25 -15.37
CA ASN A 80 -2.80 2.74 -14.11
C ASN A 80 -4.05 1.84 -14.27
N GLY A 81 -4.23 1.19 -15.43
CA GLY A 81 -5.20 0.11 -15.65
C GLY A 81 -4.78 -1.17 -14.94
N GLU A 82 -5.77 -1.91 -14.44
CA GLU A 82 -5.65 -3.08 -13.56
C GLU A 82 -4.52 -4.05 -13.96
N GLY A 83 -3.50 -4.16 -13.10
CA GLY A 83 -2.50 -5.24 -13.16
C GLY A 83 -1.04 -4.84 -13.35
N SER A 84 -0.71 -3.57 -13.60
CA SER A 84 0.70 -3.14 -13.72
C SER A 84 1.34 -2.85 -12.35
N SER A 85 2.47 -3.50 -12.06
CA SER A 85 3.31 -3.24 -10.89
C SER A 85 3.70 -1.75 -10.83
N GLN A 86 3.00 -0.97 -10.00
CA GLN A 86 3.17 0.48 -9.91
C GLN A 86 4.60 0.84 -9.47
N LEU A 87 5.45 1.25 -10.40
CA LEU A 87 6.81 1.69 -10.11
C LEU A 87 6.78 2.83 -9.09
N SER A 88 7.61 2.73 -8.05
CA SER A 88 7.75 3.82 -7.08
C SER A 88 8.43 5.03 -7.74
N ASP A 89 8.12 6.23 -7.25
CA ASP A 89 8.73 7.49 -7.72
C ASP A 89 10.27 7.44 -7.63
N ASN A 90 10.78 6.80 -6.57
CA ASN A 90 12.21 6.60 -6.39
C ASN A 90 12.78 5.60 -7.41
N SER A 91 12.02 4.57 -7.82
CA SER A 91 12.41 3.63 -8.87
C SER A 91 12.51 4.33 -10.23
N ILE A 92 11.53 5.17 -10.56
CA ILE A 92 11.54 5.98 -11.78
C ILE A 92 12.76 6.90 -11.81
N TYR A 93 13.03 7.59 -10.70
CA TYR A 93 14.23 8.42 -10.61
C TYR A 93 15.51 7.62 -10.86
N MET A 94 15.63 6.45 -10.23
CA MET A 94 16.79 5.57 -10.40
C MET A 94 16.96 5.12 -11.84
N GLU A 95 15.87 4.82 -12.55
CA GLU A 95 15.89 4.48 -13.97
C GLU A 95 16.43 5.63 -14.81
N VAL A 96 15.87 6.84 -14.64
CA VAL A 96 16.27 8.05 -15.40
C VAL A 96 17.75 8.36 -15.24
N VAL A 97 18.29 8.23 -14.03
CA VAL A 97 19.69 8.58 -13.75
C VAL A 97 20.67 7.43 -14.01
N GLY A 98 20.20 6.26 -14.44
CA GLY A 98 21.01 5.07 -14.70
C GLY A 98 21.47 4.32 -13.44
N GLY A 99 20.76 4.51 -12.33
CA GLY A 99 20.94 3.78 -11.08
C GLY A 99 22.22 4.13 -10.30
N ILE A 100 22.75 3.14 -9.58
CA ILE A 100 23.98 3.27 -8.81
C ILE A 100 25.17 2.96 -9.71
N ASN A 101 26.09 3.91 -9.87
CA ASN A 101 27.29 3.67 -10.66
C ASN A 101 28.31 2.74 -9.96
N LYS A 102 29.36 2.34 -10.68
CA LYS A 102 30.45 1.48 -10.17
C LYS A 102 31.15 2.02 -8.91
N LYS A 103 31.05 3.33 -8.64
CA LYS A 103 31.60 3.99 -7.44
C LYS A 103 30.59 4.12 -6.30
N GLY A 104 29.41 3.50 -6.42
CA GLY A 104 28.35 3.57 -5.41
C GLY A 104 27.65 4.92 -5.34
N ARG A 105 27.72 5.75 -6.38
CA ARG A 105 27.12 7.09 -6.42
C ARG A 105 25.88 7.07 -7.31
N ILE A 106 24.88 7.85 -6.91
CA ILE A 106 23.69 8.14 -7.72
C ILE A 106 23.82 9.59 -8.17
N PHE A 107 23.56 9.87 -9.44
CA PHE A 107 23.69 11.22 -9.98
C PHE A 107 22.79 12.18 -9.19
N GLY A 108 23.33 13.36 -8.85
CA GLY A 108 22.56 14.42 -8.21
C GLY A 108 22.11 14.20 -6.76
N LEU A 109 22.39 13.04 -6.14
CA LEU A 109 22.02 12.78 -4.73
C LEU A 109 23.16 13.01 -3.73
N GLY A 110 24.38 13.29 -4.19
CA GLY A 110 25.53 13.59 -3.33
C GLY A 110 25.75 12.52 -2.26
N SER A 111 25.89 12.94 -0.99
CA SER A 111 26.09 12.03 0.15
C SER A 111 24.86 11.19 0.52
N GLN A 112 23.66 11.54 0.04
CA GLN A 112 22.44 10.76 0.30
C GLN A 112 22.47 9.41 -0.44
N ALA A 113 23.20 9.32 -1.56
CA ALA A 113 23.37 8.07 -2.31
C ALA A 113 23.92 6.92 -1.45
N ALA A 114 24.78 7.22 -0.48
CA ALA A 114 25.32 6.20 0.43
C ALA A 114 24.25 5.61 1.36
N THR A 115 23.26 6.41 1.77
CA THR A 115 22.12 5.95 2.59
C THR A 115 21.23 5.02 1.78
N ILE A 116 20.91 5.40 0.53
CA ILE A 116 20.10 4.59 -0.38
C ILE A 116 20.79 3.27 -0.72
N LYS A 117 22.10 3.31 -0.99
CA LYS A 117 22.91 2.11 -1.22
C LYS A 117 22.88 1.17 0.00
N ALA A 118 23.01 1.71 1.21
CA ALA A 118 22.95 0.91 2.43
C ALA A 118 21.57 0.25 2.59
N PHE A 119 20.49 1.01 2.33
CA PHE A 119 19.12 0.51 2.37
C PHE A 119 18.87 -0.61 1.35
N ILE A 120 19.33 -0.44 0.10
CA ILE A 120 19.22 -1.50 -0.92
C ILE A 120 20.05 -2.72 -0.51
N LYS A 121 21.26 -2.51 0.00
CA LYS A 121 22.10 -3.61 0.47
C LYS A 121 21.47 -4.37 1.64
N SER A 122 20.87 -3.67 2.61
CA SER A 122 20.14 -4.34 3.70
C SER A 122 18.93 -5.09 3.18
N SER A 123 18.17 -4.50 2.25
CA SER A 123 17.06 -5.18 1.58
C SER A 123 17.50 -6.41 0.77
N SER A 124 18.74 -6.45 0.27
CA SER A 124 19.31 -7.62 -0.43
C SER A 124 20.05 -8.60 0.49
N THR A 125 20.40 -8.22 1.72
CA THR A 125 20.91 -9.15 2.74
C THR A 125 19.80 -9.71 3.63
N ASP A 126 18.60 -9.13 3.58
CA ASP A 126 17.39 -9.61 4.23
C ASP A 126 16.44 -10.33 3.26
N CYS A 127 16.97 -10.89 2.17
CA CYS A 127 16.30 -11.95 1.42
C CYS A 127 16.75 -13.36 1.85
N ASP A 128 17.24 -13.49 3.09
CA ASP A 128 16.82 -14.62 3.92
C ASP A 128 15.50 -14.20 4.59
N VAL A 129 14.42 -14.10 3.80
CA VAL A 129 13.14 -14.52 4.38
C VAL A 129 13.40 -15.99 4.66
N SER A 130 13.76 -16.33 5.91
CA SER A 130 14.14 -17.71 6.25
C SER A 130 13.09 -18.60 5.58
N SER A 131 13.54 -19.59 4.82
CA SER A 131 12.65 -20.37 3.96
C SER A 131 11.43 -20.88 4.75
N GLU A 132 11.57 -21.06 6.08
CA GLU A 132 10.46 -21.37 6.98
C GLU A 132 9.34 -20.33 7.03
N LYS A 133 9.61 -19.02 6.96
CA LYS A 133 8.55 -17.99 7.01
C LYS A 133 7.73 -17.93 5.73
N VAL A 134 8.34 -18.16 4.57
CA VAL A 134 7.62 -18.26 3.30
C VAL A 134 6.77 -19.53 3.30
N VAL A 135 7.36 -20.67 3.67
CA VAL A 135 6.65 -21.96 3.80
C VAL A 135 5.49 -21.86 4.79
N ALA A 136 5.66 -21.17 5.92
CA ALA A 136 4.60 -20.98 6.89
C ALA A 136 3.45 -20.10 6.37
N MET A 137 3.76 -19.09 5.55
CA MET A 137 2.72 -18.28 4.90
C MET A 137 2.01 -19.04 3.80
N GLU A 138 2.73 -19.81 2.98
CA GLU A 138 2.16 -20.67 1.94
C GLU A 138 1.23 -21.72 2.55
N ALA A 139 1.66 -22.43 3.59
CA ALA A 139 0.83 -23.39 4.31
C ALA A 139 -0.44 -22.75 4.91
N LYS A 140 -0.35 -21.51 5.40
CA LYS A 140 -1.51 -20.77 5.92
C LYS A 140 -2.49 -20.39 4.81
N ILE A 141 -2.00 -20.01 3.64
CA ILE A 141 -2.83 -19.71 2.48
C ILE A 141 -3.56 -20.97 2.01
N GLU A 142 -2.86 -22.10 1.91
CA GLU A 142 -3.47 -23.39 1.55
C GLU A 142 -4.56 -23.80 2.55
N ALA A 143 -4.26 -23.74 3.86
CA ALA A 143 -5.23 -24.08 4.90
C ALA A 143 -6.49 -23.22 4.85
N LEU A 144 -6.35 -21.90 4.68
CA LEU A 144 -7.49 -20.99 4.55
C LEU A 144 -8.30 -21.24 3.27
N THR A 145 -7.64 -21.64 2.19
CA THR A 145 -8.31 -21.97 0.92
C THR A 145 -9.18 -23.21 1.08
N ILE A 146 -8.64 -24.27 1.72
CA ILE A 146 -9.38 -25.50 2.02
C ILE A 146 -10.58 -25.19 2.94
N GLU A 147 -10.40 -24.36 3.97
CA GLU A 147 -11.49 -24.00 4.88
C GLU A 147 -12.61 -23.23 4.15
N LEU A 148 -12.24 -22.30 3.25
CA LEU A 148 -13.20 -21.53 2.45
C LEU A 148 -14.04 -22.45 1.55
N GLU A 149 -13.40 -23.41 0.87
CA GLU A 149 -14.07 -24.38 0.00
C GLU A 149 -15.02 -25.27 0.81
N GLN A 150 -14.60 -25.74 1.98
CA GLN A 150 -15.46 -26.54 2.88
C GLN A 150 -16.69 -25.74 3.32
N LYS A 151 -16.51 -24.50 3.78
CA LYS A 151 -17.60 -23.62 4.19
C LYS A 151 -18.59 -23.40 3.05
N ASN A 152 -18.10 -23.25 1.81
CA ASN A 152 -18.93 -23.08 0.64
C ASN A 152 -19.77 -24.35 0.32
N LEU A 153 -19.16 -25.53 0.44
CA LEU A 153 -19.87 -26.81 0.28
C LEU A 153 -20.96 -27.01 1.36
N GLU A 154 -20.65 -26.67 2.61
CA GLU A 154 -21.61 -26.72 3.71
C GLU A 154 -22.81 -25.79 3.46
N GLN A 155 -22.55 -24.57 2.98
CA GLN A 155 -23.61 -23.63 2.59
C GLN A 155 -24.47 -24.18 1.46
N GLU A 156 -23.90 -24.80 0.42
CA GLU A 156 -24.68 -25.45 -0.63
C GLU A 156 -25.58 -26.57 -0.11
N ILE A 157 -25.07 -27.39 0.82
CA ILE A 157 -25.85 -28.48 1.41
C ILE A 157 -27.02 -27.92 2.22
N ILE A 158 -26.78 -26.86 2.99
CA ILE A 158 -27.84 -26.17 3.75
C ILE A 158 -28.88 -25.59 2.78
N GLN A 159 -28.47 -24.90 1.72
CA GLN A 159 -29.39 -24.37 0.70
C GLN A 159 -30.22 -25.48 0.04
N LYS A 160 -29.61 -26.61 -0.32
CA LYS A 160 -30.34 -27.77 -0.88
C LYS A 160 -31.36 -28.34 0.10
N LYS A 161 -31.01 -28.44 1.39
CA LYS A 161 -31.94 -28.84 2.45
C LYS A 161 -33.08 -27.85 2.59
N MET A 162 -32.80 -26.53 2.59
CA MET A 162 -33.82 -25.49 2.66
C MET A 162 -34.78 -25.56 1.47
N ALA A 163 -34.28 -25.65 0.24
CA ALA A 163 -35.11 -25.78 -0.95
C ALA A 163 -35.96 -27.08 -0.95
N HIS A 164 -35.42 -28.16 -0.38
CA HIS A 164 -36.17 -29.39 -0.18
C HIS A 164 -37.30 -29.21 0.85
N TRP A 165 -37.02 -28.56 1.99
CA TRP A 165 -38.01 -28.21 2.99
C TRP A 165 -39.10 -27.30 2.42
N GLU A 166 -38.74 -26.24 1.68
CA GLU A 166 -39.70 -25.34 1.01
C GLU A 166 -40.65 -26.12 0.11
N ARG A 167 -40.14 -27.04 -0.71
CA ARG A 167 -40.96 -27.90 -1.57
C ARG A 167 -41.88 -28.83 -0.79
N MET A 168 -41.43 -29.37 0.35
CA MET A 168 -42.29 -30.20 1.21
C MET A 168 -43.41 -29.35 1.84
N PHE A 169 -43.09 -28.13 2.29
CA PHE A 169 -44.09 -27.20 2.82
C PHE A 169 -45.13 -26.83 1.75
N GLU A 170 -44.71 -26.47 0.53
CA GLU A 170 -45.62 -26.16 -0.58
C GLU A 170 -46.54 -27.34 -0.96
N SER A 171 -46.04 -28.58 -0.83
CA SER A 171 -46.84 -29.78 -1.10
C SER A 171 -47.88 -30.10 -0.01
N ILE A 172 -47.65 -29.68 1.25
CA ILE A 172 -48.51 -30.00 2.40
C ILE A 172 -49.47 -28.84 2.71
N MET A 173 -49.04 -27.59 2.49
CA MET A 173 -49.78 -26.36 2.77
C MET A 173 -51.19 -26.24 2.15
N PRO A 174 -51.50 -26.76 0.94
CA PRO A 174 -52.88 -26.67 0.43
C PRO A 174 -53.89 -27.58 1.16
N HIS A 175 -53.45 -28.50 2.03
CA HIS A 175 -54.34 -29.45 2.74
C HIS A 175 -54.60 -29.11 4.22
N CYS A 176 -53.85 -28.19 4.83
CA CYS A 176 -54.09 -27.78 6.22
C CYS A 176 -55.18 -26.71 6.39
N ASN A 177 -55.67 -26.10 5.29
CA ASN A 177 -56.69 -25.04 5.36
C ASN A 177 -58.15 -25.54 5.17
N GLN A 178 -58.41 -26.85 5.25
CA GLN A 178 -59.78 -27.39 5.11
C GLN A 178 -60.36 -27.97 6.41
N ASN A 179 -59.62 -28.02 7.52
CA ASN A 179 -60.09 -28.65 8.76
C ASN A 179 -60.09 -27.69 9.96
N SER A 180 -60.87 -26.61 9.89
CA SER A 180 -61.24 -25.85 11.10
C SER A 180 -62.69 -25.36 11.03
N THR A 181 -63.62 -26.29 11.22
CA THR A 181 -64.96 -25.98 11.75
C THR A 181 -65.34 -27.08 12.72
N LEU A 182 -64.97 -26.93 13.98
CA LEU A 182 -65.66 -27.57 15.10
C LEU A 182 -65.71 -26.60 16.29
N GLN A 183 -66.85 -26.68 16.96
CA GLN A 183 -67.48 -25.69 17.81
C GLN A 183 -66.94 -25.65 19.24
N SER A 184 -67.53 -24.71 19.97
CA SER A 184 -67.28 -24.17 21.30
C SER A 184 -67.24 -25.13 22.50
N GLU A 185 -66.75 -24.51 23.58
CA GLU A 185 -67.18 -24.61 24.99
C GLU A 185 -66.45 -25.54 25.96
N GLY A 186 -66.03 -24.93 27.08
CA GLY A 186 -65.53 -25.57 28.29
C GLY A 186 -64.71 -24.63 29.17
N GLU A 187 -65.37 -23.99 30.15
CA GLU A 187 -64.82 -23.13 31.21
C GLU A 187 -63.91 -23.86 32.23
N GLY A 188 -63.11 -23.08 32.98
CA GLY A 188 -62.45 -23.48 34.24
C GLY A 188 -61.06 -22.85 34.39
N ASP A 189 -60.92 -21.64 34.93
CA ASP A 189 -60.77 -21.31 36.37
C ASP A 189 -59.30 -21.32 36.88
N ASN A 190 -58.79 -20.09 37.06
CA ASN A 190 -57.80 -19.55 38.02
C ASN A 190 -56.60 -20.37 38.54
N GLY A 191 -55.41 -19.76 38.40
CA GLY A 191 -54.21 -20.10 39.19
C GLY A 191 -53.04 -19.18 38.86
N ASN A 192 -52.86 -18.13 39.67
CA ASN A 192 -51.79 -17.14 39.64
C ASN A 192 -50.51 -17.68 40.30
N GLU A 193 -49.32 -17.33 39.80
CA GLU A 193 -47.98 -17.28 40.46
C GLU A 193 -46.96 -17.15 39.30
N ASP A 194 -46.43 -15.97 38.97
CA ASP A 194 -45.36 -15.20 39.64
C ASP A 194 -44.03 -15.97 39.82
N ILE A 195 -42.91 -15.23 39.77
CA ILE A 195 -41.48 -15.61 39.68
C ILE A 195 -40.99 -15.62 38.22
N GLY A 196 -40.10 -14.74 37.77
CA GLY A 196 -39.31 -13.72 38.46
C GLY A 196 -38.25 -13.24 37.46
N ASP A 197 -37.94 -11.96 37.55
CA ASP A 197 -36.87 -11.24 36.85
C ASP A 197 -35.48 -11.84 37.12
N ASP A 198 -34.46 -11.26 36.46
CA ASP A 198 -33.02 -11.31 36.77
C ASP A 198 -32.18 -12.36 35.99
N MET A 199 -31.06 -12.06 35.32
CA MET A 199 -30.25 -10.85 35.22
C MET A 199 -29.56 -10.72 33.84
N ASP A 200 -29.43 -9.46 33.43
CA ASP A 200 -28.37 -8.93 32.59
C ASP A 200 -26.96 -9.18 33.18
N ASP A 201 -25.96 -8.95 32.33
CA ASP A 201 -24.56 -8.69 32.66
C ASP A 201 -23.69 -9.86 33.14
N ASN A 202 -22.82 -10.33 32.23
CA ASN A 202 -21.40 -10.39 32.59
C ASN A 202 -20.47 -10.14 31.40
N LEU A 203 -20.10 -8.88 31.28
CA LEU A 203 -18.80 -8.37 30.85
C LEU A 203 -17.65 -9.20 31.47
N MET A 204 -16.60 -9.52 30.73
CA MET A 204 -15.20 -9.33 31.18
C MET A 204 -14.20 -9.72 30.07
N HIS A 205 -13.49 -8.67 29.64
CA HIS A 205 -12.07 -8.57 29.26
C HIS A 205 -11.48 -9.54 28.23
#